data_AF-A0A7S0CLC1-F1
#
_entry.id   AF-A0A7S0CLC1-F1
#
_cell.length_a   1.000
_cell.length_b   1.000
_cell.length_c   1.000
_cell.angle_alpha   90.00
_cell.angle_beta   90.00
_cell.angle_gamma   90.00
#
_symmetry.space_group_name_H-M   'P 1'
#
loop_
_entity.id
_entity.type
_entity.pdbx_description
1 polymer ?
#
loop_
_entity_poly.entity_id
_entity_poly.type
_entity_poly.pdbx_seq_one_letter_code
_entity_poly.pdbx_strand_id
1 'polypeptide(L)'
;MFPDTGDAIDQAIPILEETEEDVREREYKEHKSKLLNSNELEKLLDDTSVEVNKSLDILFQARTMATKAGLTVDSSVLDPAYQTPLIPFSYKVSQSQQHQQNNSSSAFPSFGLVPQKVNNEKEMSTAEHQKKYGLMRGNIAAFPLILETTQGHSNTDHVVQFSGDPRADRIAEFKRALKRRARTMQPEERGEERWDKPRESGGRRRRIIREKDFPSAPPEPPTSGYVSFIAQLTQKVRHDNPNKQHDQIKVVREISKIWRYGMSNLERNYYVEMAREAREFYNVQIKEYRATGSYRQSQKLGRLLGTGPWIQLDPNKQNKLEKELAAYTKVIKPGEDRRKVHKRGLTSRERALHMLLNRDA
;
A
#
# COMPACT_ATOMS: atom_id res chain seq x y z
N MET A 1 -24.41 15.51 72.90
CA MET A 1 -24.55 14.11 72.49
C MET A 1 -24.08 14.02 71.05
N PHE A 2 -22.82 13.64 70.85
CA PHE A 2 -22.23 13.38 69.54
C PHE A 2 -22.14 11.86 69.37
N PRO A 3 -22.49 11.29 68.21
CA PRO A 3 -22.38 9.85 67.99
C PRO A 3 -20.90 9.50 67.80
N ASP A 4 -20.49 8.51 68.58
CA ASP A 4 -19.22 7.81 68.57
C ASP A 4 -19.02 7.17 67.19
N THR A 5 -18.17 7.75 66.35
CA THR A 5 -17.75 7.15 65.08
C THR A 5 -16.67 6.14 65.37
N GLY A 6 -17.09 4.89 65.53
CA GLY A 6 -16.23 3.74 65.76
C GLY A 6 -15.12 3.62 64.71
N ASP A 7 -13.94 3.30 65.24
CA ASP A 7 -12.70 3.00 64.53
C ASP A 7 -12.92 1.97 63.42
N ALA A 8 -12.92 2.45 62.17
CA ALA A 8 -12.70 1.63 61.01
C ALA A 8 -11.23 1.25 60.99
N ILE A 9 -10.93 0.06 61.51
CA ILE A 9 -9.62 -0.58 61.48
C ILE A 9 -9.21 -0.73 60.01
N ASP A 10 -8.24 0.09 59.61
CA ASP A 10 -7.46 -0.05 58.38
C ASP A 10 -6.74 -1.41 58.38
N GLN A 11 -7.42 -2.44 57.88
CA GLN A 11 -6.76 -3.68 57.47
C GLN A 11 -6.02 -3.38 56.16
N ALA A 12 -4.78 -2.92 56.30
CA ALA A 12 -3.83 -2.82 55.21
C ALA A 12 -3.66 -4.20 54.57
N ILE A 13 -4.36 -4.44 53.46
CA ILE A 13 -4.14 -5.60 52.61
C ILE A 13 -2.70 -5.46 52.11
N PRO A 14 -1.78 -6.40 52.43
CA PRO A 14 -0.43 -6.35 51.90
C PRO A 14 -0.54 -6.50 50.39
N ILE A 15 -0.24 -5.41 49.69
CA ILE A 15 -0.03 -5.42 48.25
C ILE A 15 1.25 -6.22 48.04
N LEU A 16 1.09 -7.52 47.80
CA LEU A 16 2.17 -8.38 47.33
C LEU A 16 2.58 -7.82 45.96
N GLU A 17 3.69 -7.09 45.93
CA GLU A 17 4.35 -6.69 44.69
C GLU A 17 4.73 -7.98 43.95
N GLU A 18 3.92 -8.35 42.95
CA GLU A 18 4.26 -9.42 42.01
C GLU A 18 5.60 -9.03 41.37
N THR A 19 6.59 -9.90 41.53
CA THR A 19 7.90 -9.64 40.94
C THR A 19 7.82 -9.80 39.42
N GLU A 20 8.66 -9.10 38.66
CA GLU A 20 8.71 -9.25 37.20
C GLU A 20 8.96 -10.71 36.76
N GLU A 21 9.57 -11.53 37.63
CA GLU A 21 9.79 -12.95 37.39
C GLU A 21 8.49 -13.76 37.43
N ASP A 22 7.58 -13.44 38.36
CA ASP A 22 6.26 -14.08 38.47
C ASP A 22 5.39 -13.80 37.24
N VAL A 23 5.48 -12.57 36.70
CA VAL A 23 4.79 -12.18 35.47
C VAL A 23 5.34 -12.95 34.27
N ARG A 24 6.68 -13.04 34.12
CA ARG A 24 7.30 -13.81 33.03
C ARG A 24 6.99 -15.30 33.10
N GLU A 25 6.98 -15.89 34.30
CA GLU A 25 6.60 -17.30 34.46
C GLU A 25 5.14 -17.56 34.06
N ARG A 26 4.25 -16.64 34.41
CA ARG A 26 2.82 -16.74 34.06
C ARG A 26 2.61 -16.62 32.55
N GLU A 27 3.27 -15.66 31.90
CA GLU A 27 3.28 -15.51 30.44
C GLU A 27 3.87 -16.74 29.74
N TYR A 28 4.97 -17.30 30.24
CA TYR A 28 5.58 -18.51 29.68
C TYR A 28 4.66 -19.73 29.82
N LYS A 29 3.99 -19.90 30.97
CA LYS A 29 3.00 -20.97 31.19
C LYS A 29 1.79 -20.81 30.26
N GLU A 30 1.33 -19.58 30.03
CA GLU A 30 0.22 -19.28 29.11
C GLU A 30 0.62 -19.48 27.63
N HIS A 31 1.85 -19.15 27.26
CA HIS A 31 2.36 -19.43 25.92
C HIS A 31 2.61 -20.91 25.67
N LYS A 32 3.06 -21.65 26.69
CA LYS A 32 3.28 -23.08 26.59
C LYS A 32 1.96 -23.86 26.51
N SER A 33 0.89 -23.41 27.17
CA SER A 33 -0.45 -24.00 27.03
C SER A 33 -1.14 -23.64 25.71
N LYS A 34 -0.65 -22.61 24.99
CA LYS A 34 -1.08 -22.27 23.62
C LYS A 34 -0.31 -23.02 22.52
N LEU A 35 0.69 -23.83 22.87
CA LEU A 35 1.29 -24.73 21.89
C LEU A 35 0.24 -25.80 21.55
N LEU A 36 -0.19 -25.80 20.28
CA LEU A 36 -1.18 -26.72 19.74
C LEU A 36 -0.86 -28.14 20.19
N ASN A 37 -1.89 -28.86 20.64
CA ASN A 37 -1.74 -30.27 20.98
C ASN A 37 -1.27 -31.04 19.72
N SER A 38 -0.48 -32.10 19.88
CA SER A 38 0.07 -32.86 18.74
C SER A 38 -1.02 -33.25 17.73
N ASN A 39 -2.20 -33.61 18.24
CA ASN A 39 -3.36 -33.97 17.42
C ASN A 39 -3.94 -32.80 16.63
N GLU A 40 -3.89 -31.57 17.16
CA GLU A 40 -4.33 -30.37 16.46
C GLU A 40 -3.34 -29.98 15.36
N LEU A 41 -2.04 -30.21 15.59
CA LEU A 41 -1.00 -29.99 14.59
C LEU A 41 -1.14 -30.97 13.41
N GLU A 42 -1.38 -32.26 13.70
CA GLU A 42 -1.65 -33.27 12.67
C GLU A 42 -2.90 -32.92 11.86
N LYS A 43 -3.98 -32.52 12.53
CA LYS A 43 -5.20 -32.08 11.83
C LYS A 43 -4.94 -30.86 10.93
N LEU A 44 -4.14 -29.91 11.39
CA LEU A 44 -3.80 -28.72 10.60
C LEU A 44 -2.92 -29.09 9.39
N LEU A 45 -2.00 -30.05 9.53
CA LEU A 45 -1.23 -30.59 8.42
C LEU A 45 -2.14 -31.27 7.39
N ASP A 46 -3.09 -32.10 7.84
CA ASP A 46 -4.07 -32.73 6.95
C ASP A 46 -4.92 -31.70 6.22
N ASP A 47 -5.46 -30.70 6.92
CA ASP A 47 -6.25 -29.62 6.34
C ASP A 47 -5.45 -28.83 5.29
N THR A 48 -4.17 -28.54 5.57
CA THR A 48 -3.29 -27.86 4.60
C THR A 48 -3.03 -28.73 3.36
N SER A 49 -2.86 -30.03 3.53
CA SER A 49 -2.66 -30.95 2.40
C SER A 49 -3.88 -31.02 1.47
N VAL A 50 -5.08 -31.02 2.06
CA VAL A 50 -6.36 -30.98 1.33
C VAL A 50 -6.49 -29.68 0.55
N GLU A 51 -6.15 -28.55 1.15
CA GLU A 51 -6.27 -27.24 0.50
C GLU A 51 -5.25 -27.04 -0.63
N VAL A 52 -4.03 -27.57 -0.47
CA VAL A 52 -3.02 -27.62 -1.53
C VAL A 52 -3.55 -28.42 -2.73
N ASN A 53 -4.16 -29.58 -2.50
CA ASN A 53 -4.73 -30.40 -3.58
C ASN A 53 -5.87 -29.68 -4.32
N LYS A 54 -6.79 -29.03 -3.60
CA LYS A 54 -7.85 -28.21 -4.23
C LYS A 54 -7.27 -27.06 -5.07
N SER A 55 -6.21 -26.43 -4.58
CA SER A 55 -5.55 -25.33 -5.28
C SER A 55 -4.87 -25.81 -6.58
N LEU A 56 -4.31 -27.02 -6.58
CA LEU A 56 -3.75 -27.65 -7.77
C LEU A 56 -4.81 -27.94 -8.84
N ASP A 57 -6.00 -28.39 -8.45
CA ASP A 57 -7.11 -28.62 -9.38
C ASP A 57 -7.60 -27.32 -10.04
N ILE A 58 -7.72 -26.24 -9.27
CA ILE A 58 -8.09 -24.91 -9.78
C ILE A 58 -7.02 -24.42 -10.76
N LEU A 59 -5.74 -24.58 -10.42
CA LEU A 59 -4.62 -24.19 -11.28
C LEU A 59 -4.62 -25.00 -12.59
N PHE A 60 -4.92 -26.29 -12.52
CA PHE A 60 -5.06 -27.14 -13.70
C PHE A 60 -6.21 -26.66 -14.59
N GLN A 61 -7.39 -26.39 -14.03
CA GLN A 61 -8.53 -25.86 -14.79
C GLN A 61 -8.19 -24.53 -15.45
N ALA A 62 -7.60 -23.59 -14.71
CA ALA A 62 -7.18 -22.29 -15.24
C ALA A 62 -6.19 -22.45 -16.40
N ARG A 63 -5.22 -23.37 -16.28
CA ARG A 63 -4.25 -23.68 -17.35
C ARG A 63 -4.93 -24.22 -18.60
N THR A 64 -5.90 -25.13 -18.45
CA THR A 64 -6.66 -25.67 -19.61
C THR A 64 -7.52 -24.61 -20.29
N MET A 65 -8.06 -23.65 -19.55
CA MET A 65 -8.82 -22.54 -20.13
C MET A 65 -7.90 -21.56 -20.86
N ALA A 66 -6.73 -21.24 -20.28
CA ALA A 66 -5.72 -20.39 -20.90
C ALA A 66 -5.22 -20.98 -22.23
N THR A 67 -4.92 -22.28 -22.28
CA THR A 67 -4.49 -22.95 -23.51
C THR A 67 -5.58 -22.97 -24.58
N LYS A 68 -6.84 -23.22 -24.21
CA LYS A 68 -7.98 -23.13 -25.14
C LYS A 68 -8.20 -21.72 -25.69
N ALA A 69 -7.89 -20.69 -24.91
CA ALA A 69 -7.99 -19.29 -25.32
C ALA A 69 -6.78 -18.80 -26.14
N GLY A 70 -5.76 -19.65 -26.36
CA GLY A 70 -4.52 -19.25 -27.04
C GLY A 70 -3.63 -18.32 -26.21
N LEU A 71 -3.85 -18.25 -24.90
CA LEU A 71 -3.03 -17.46 -23.99
C LEU A 71 -1.82 -18.32 -23.55
N THR A 72 -0.63 -17.97 -24.04
CA THR A 72 0.62 -18.53 -23.54
C THR A 72 1.09 -17.69 -22.34
N VAL A 73 1.21 -18.32 -21.17
CA VAL A 73 1.86 -17.68 -20.02
C VAL A 73 3.36 -17.63 -20.34
N ASP A 74 3.87 -16.44 -20.62
CA ASP A 74 5.27 -16.22 -20.92
C ASP A 74 6.08 -16.58 -19.66
N SER A 75 6.84 -17.68 -19.73
CA SER A 75 7.55 -18.26 -18.58
C SER A 75 8.61 -17.31 -18.00
N SER A 76 8.97 -16.26 -18.74
CA SER A 76 9.90 -15.20 -18.34
C SER A 76 9.44 -14.36 -17.14
N VAL A 77 8.15 -14.38 -16.79
CA VAL A 77 7.60 -13.63 -15.64
C VAL A 77 7.66 -14.45 -14.34
N LEU A 78 7.81 -15.76 -14.43
CA LEU A 78 7.90 -16.64 -13.26
C LEU A 78 9.35 -16.79 -12.82
N ASP A 79 9.56 -16.72 -11.49
CA ASP A 79 10.86 -16.96 -10.85
C ASP A 79 11.42 -18.32 -11.33
N PRO A 80 12.73 -18.45 -11.66
CA PRO A 80 13.29 -19.70 -12.21
C PRO A 80 13.04 -20.93 -11.33
N ALA A 81 12.84 -20.73 -10.03
CA ALA A 81 12.49 -21.78 -9.07
C ALA A 81 11.15 -22.49 -9.39
N TYR A 82 10.25 -21.86 -10.14
CA TYR A 82 8.96 -22.44 -10.56
C TYR A 82 8.99 -23.01 -11.99
N GLN A 83 10.12 -22.90 -12.69
CA GLN A 83 10.28 -23.41 -14.05
C GLN A 83 10.76 -24.86 -14.09
N THR A 84 11.06 -25.49 -12.95
CA THR A 84 11.34 -26.93 -12.92
C THR A 84 10.10 -27.70 -13.34
N PRO A 85 10.13 -28.51 -14.41
CA PRO A 85 9.00 -29.34 -14.79
C PRO A 85 8.71 -30.29 -13.62
N LEU A 86 7.52 -30.15 -13.03
CA LEU A 86 6.94 -31.11 -12.10
C LEU A 86 6.72 -32.43 -12.85
N ILE A 87 7.79 -33.22 -12.95
CA ILE A 87 7.68 -34.64 -13.24
C ILE A 87 7.09 -35.27 -11.96
N PRO A 88 6.06 -36.11 -12.04
CA PRO A 88 5.48 -36.75 -10.88
C PRO A 88 6.57 -37.54 -10.13
N PHE A 89 6.83 -37.14 -8.89
CA PHE A 89 7.80 -37.76 -7.99
C PHE A 89 7.36 -39.18 -7.65
N SER A 90 7.87 -40.16 -8.38
CA SER A 90 7.92 -41.56 -7.96
C SER A 90 9.11 -41.70 -7.01
N TYR A 91 8.84 -41.93 -5.71
CA TYR A 91 9.89 -42.27 -4.74
C TYR A 91 10.50 -43.63 -5.12
N LYS A 92 11.68 -43.61 -5.73
CA LYS A 92 12.61 -44.74 -5.70
C LYS A 92 13.85 -44.32 -4.92
N VAL A 93 13.92 -44.84 -3.69
CA VAL A 93 15.13 -44.90 -2.86
C VAL A 93 16.15 -45.78 -3.57
N SER A 94 17.32 -45.25 -3.93
CA SER A 94 18.53 -46.03 -4.24
C SER A 94 19.79 -45.16 -4.22
N GLN A 95 20.64 -45.42 -3.21
CA GLN A 95 22.10 -45.57 -3.23
C GLN A 95 23.00 -44.55 -3.97
N SER A 96 23.76 -43.81 -3.15
CA SER A 96 25.20 -43.50 -3.25
C SER A 96 25.94 -43.79 -4.56
N GLN A 97 26.57 -42.74 -5.14
CA GLN A 97 27.95 -42.80 -5.64
C GLN A 97 28.60 -41.42 -5.77
N GLN A 98 29.92 -41.42 -5.62
CA GLN A 98 30.84 -40.30 -5.41
C GLN A 98 31.34 -39.65 -6.72
N HIS A 99 31.89 -38.43 -6.57
CA HIS A 99 32.98 -37.82 -7.38
C HIS A 99 32.65 -37.48 -8.87
N GLN A 100 33.09 -36.39 -9.50
CA GLN A 100 34.31 -35.58 -9.37
C GLN A 100 34.05 -34.09 -9.69
N GLN A 101 34.98 -33.27 -9.20
CA GLN A 101 35.26 -31.89 -9.60
C GLN A 101 35.69 -31.81 -11.08
N ASN A 102 35.41 -30.69 -11.75
CA ASN A 102 36.40 -30.08 -12.64
C ASN A 102 36.13 -28.58 -12.89
N ASN A 103 37.16 -27.79 -12.60
CA ASN A 103 37.38 -26.43 -13.05
C ASN A 103 37.54 -26.39 -14.58
N SER A 104 37.07 -25.32 -15.22
CA SER A 104 37.88 -24.60 -16.21
C SER A 104 37.26 -23.26 -16.59
N SER A 105 38.18 -22.34 -16.81
CA SER A 105 38.09 -20.91 -17.07
C SER A 105 37.92 -20.57 -18.55
N SER A 106 37.59 -19.30 -18.79
CA SER A 106 37.95 -18.46 -19.95
C SER A 106 37.45 -18.88 -21.34
N ALA A 107 36.70 -17.98 -21.99
CA ALA A 107 37.17 -17.19 -23.13
C ALA A 107 35.98 -16.65 -23.94
N PHE A 108 35.95 -15.33 -24.16
CA PHE A 108 35.35 -14.77 -25.36
C PHE A 108 36.14 -15.29 -26.57
N PRO A 109 35.51 -15.57 -27.73
CA PRO A 109 35.57 -14.52 -28.75
C PRO A 109 34.42 -14.50 -29.79
N SER A 110 34.37 -13.36 -30.47
CA SER A 110 34.16 -13.16 -31.91
C SER A 110 32.78 -13.39 -32.56
N PHE A 111 32.37 -12.32 -33.22
CA PHE A 111 31.49 -12.27 -34.37
C PHE A 111 31.82 -13.35 -35.42
N GLY A 112 30.76 -14.00 -35.92
CA GLY A 112 30.81 -14.92 -37.04
C GLY A 112 29.43 -15.03 -37.69
N LEU A 113 29.30 -14.42 -38.86
CA LEU A 113 28.20 -14.62 -39.80
C LEU A 113 28.11 -16.10 -40.19
N VAL A 114 26.92 -16.69 -40.08
CA VAL A 114 26.58 -17.99 -40.70
C VAL A 114 25.28 -17.83 -41.51
N PRO A 115 25.26 -18.29 -42.77
CA PRO A 115 24.11 -18.17 -43.66
C PRO A 115 23.01 -19.18 -43.31
N GLN A 116 21.76 -18.72 -43.30
CA GLN A 116 20.59 -19.58 -43.11
C GLN A 116 20.22 -20.27 -44.43
N LYS A 117 20.24 -21.60 -44.39
CA LYS A 117 19.76 -22.52 -45.42
C LYS A 117 18.25 -22.35 -45.60
N VAL A 118 17.83 -22.05 -46.82
CA VAL A 118 16.43 -22.06 -47.25
C VAL A 118 15.99 -23.51 -47.41
N ASN A 119 15.05 -23.97 -46.58
CA ASN A 119 14.28 -25.18 -46.82
C ASN A 119 12.85 -24.78 -47.15
N ASN A 120 12.44 -25.19 -48.35
CA ASN A 120 11.08 -25.06 -48.87
C ASN A 120 10.11 -25.91 -48.04
N GLU A 121 9.11 -25.26 -47.44
CA GLU A 121 7.90 -25.95 -46.97
C GLU A 121 6.67 -25.39 -47.70
N LYS A 122 5.94 -26.34 -48.28
CA LYS A 122 4.73 -26.27 -49.08
C LYS A 122 3.72 -25.23 -48.59
N GLU A 123 3.37 -24.31 -49.49
CA GLU A 123 2.14 -23.52 -49.41
C GLU A 123 0.92 -24.44 -49.44
N MET A 124 0.21 -24.51 -48.32
CA MET A 124 -1.09 -25.16 -48.21
C MET A 124 -2.15 -24.07 -48.42
N SER A 125 -2.97 -24.23 -49.46
CA SER A 125 -3.91 -23.19 -49.89
C SER A 125 -4.94 -22.85 -48.81
N THR A 126 -5.18 -21.55 -48.63
CA THR A 126 -6.18 -20.95 -47.71
C THR A 126 -7.62 -21.37 -47.98
N ALA A 127 -7.89 -22.07 -49.09
CA ALA A 127 -9.22 -22.57 -49.46
C ALA A 127 -9.64 -23.86 -48.74
N GLU A 128 -8.71 -24.70 -48.27
CA GLU A 128 -9.06 -25.97 -47.61
C GLU A 128 -9.37 -25.81 -46.12
N HIS A 129 -8.86 -24.78 -45.45
CA HIS A 129 -9.13 -24.51 -44.04
C HIS A 129 -10.57 -24.00 -43.80
N GLN A 130 -11.22 -23.39 -44.80
CA GLN A 130 -12.60 -22.92 -44.68
C GLN A 130 -13.64 -24.05 -44.77
N LYS A 131 -13.33 -25.18 -45.42
CA LYS A 131 -14.28 -26.31 -45.54
C LYS A 131 -14.39 -27.16 -44.27
N LYS A 132 -13.38 -27.16 -43.40
CA LYS A 132 -13.36 -28.05 -42.22
C LYS A 132 -14.08 -27.48 -40.99
N TYR A 133 -14.33 -26.17 -40.93
CA TYR A 133 -14.95 -25.51 -39.77
C TYR A 133 -16.25 -24.75 -40.08
N GLY A 134 -16.79 -24.92 -41.29
CA GLY A 134 -17.91 -24.12 -41.82
C GLY A 134 -19.33 -24.64 -41.56
N LEU A 135 -19.59 -25.46 -40.52
CA LEU A 135 -20.90 -26.09 -40.33
C LEU A 135 -21.52 -25.92 -38.94
N MET A 136 -21.40 -24.74 -38.33
CA MET A 136 -22.23 -24.33 -37.17
C MET A 136 -22.54 -22.82 -37.22
N ARG A 137 -23.15 -22.36 -38.32
CA ARG A 137 -23.90 -21.09 -38.33
C ARG A 137 -25.39 -21.39 -38.29
N GLY A 138 -25.86 -21.79 -37.11
CA GLY A 138 -27.26 -21.63 -36.75
C GLY A 138 -27.53 -20.15 -36.48
N ASN A 139 -28.61 -19.64 -37.08
CA ASN A 139 -29.15 -18.31 -36.87
C ASN A 139 -29.36 -18.02 -35.37
N ILE A 140 -28.58 -17.09 -34.81
CA ILE A 140 -28.97 -16.32 -33.63
C ILE A 140 -28.80 -14.85 -33.99
N ALA A 141 -29.78 -14.35 -34.74
CA ALA A 141 -30.09 -12.94 -34.77
C ALA A 141 -30.80 -12.57 -33.46
N ALA A 142 -30.49 -11.37 -32.95
CA ALA A 142 -31.19 -10.66 -31.88
C ALA A 142 -30.94 -11.08 -30.43
N PHE A 143 -29.73 -10.82 -29.92
CA PHE A 143 -29.57 -10.21 -28.59
C PHE A 143 -28.43 -9.19 -28.67
N PRO A 144 -28.59 -7.93 -28.21
CA PRO A 144 -27.46 -7.04 -28.06
C PRO A 144 -26.55 -7.62 -26.99
N LEU A 145 -25.34 -8.00 -27.39
CA LEU A 145 -24.26 -8.32 -26.48
C LEU A 145 -24.05 -7.07 -25.59
N ILE A 146 -24.61 -7.09 -24.39
CA ILE A 146 -24.26 -6.15 -23.34
C ILE A 146 -22.81 -6.47 -23.01
N LEU A 147 -21.90 -5.75 -23.65
CA LEU A 147 -20.52 -5.65 -23.24
C LEU A 147 -20.56 -5.13 -21.81
N GLU A 148 -20.31 -6.00 -20.83
CA GLU A 148 -19.98 -5.62 -19.46
C GLU A 148 -18.73 -4.74 -19.51
N THR A 149 -18.92 -3.44 -19.69
CA THR A 149 -17.84 -2.48 -19.62
C THR A 149 -17.47 -2.31 -18.16
N THR A 150 -16.28 -2.81 -17.85
CA THR A 150 -15.53 -2.61 -16.63
C THR A 150 -15.73 -1.23 -16.02
N GLN A 151 -15.93 -1.25 -14.70
CA GLN A 151 -16.10 -0.10 -13.82
C GLN A 151 -15.08 1.03 -14.13
N GLY A 152 -15.59 2.15 -14.63
CA GLY A 152 -15.03 3.47 -14.31
C GLY A 152 -13.83 3.98 -15.10
N HIS A 153 -13.56 3.53 -16.33
CA HIS A 153 -12.68 4.24 -17.27
C HIS A 153 -13.43 4.51 -18.57
N SER A 154 -13.26 5.71 -19.15
CA SER A 154 -13.88 6.10 -20.41
C SER A 154 -13.29 5.27 -21.56
N ASN A 155 -13.86 4.09 -21.79
CA ASN A 155 -13.38 3.05 -22.71
C ASN A 155 -13.49 3.37 -24.21
N THR A 156 -13.83 4.59 -24.60
CA THR A 156 -13.97 4.95 -26.03
C THR A 156 -12.74 5.63 -26.65
N ASP A 157 -11.77 6.09 -25.83
CA ASP A 157 -10.58 6.80 -26.34
C ASP A 157 -9.37 5.89 -26.64
N HIS A 158 -9.44 4.59 -26.32
CA HIS A 158 -8.36 3.62 -26.59
C HIS A 158 -8.57 2.80 -27.87
N VAL A 159 -9.79 2.74 -28.40
CA VAL A 159 -10.06 2.08 -29.69
C VAL A 159 -9.73 3.06 -30.82
N VAL A 160 -8.52 2.94 -31.37
CA VAL A 160 -8.09 3.67 -32.57
C VAL A 160 -8.52 2.85 -33.78
N GLN A 161 -9.56 3.28 -34.49
CA GLN A 161 -9.82 2.74 -35.83
C GLN A 161 -8.70 3.23 -36.75
N PHE A 162 -7.90 2.29 -37.27
CA PHE A 162 -6.91 2.55 -38.31
C PHE A 162 -7.60 2.42 -39.66
N SER A 163 -7.54 3.48 -40.47
CA SER A 163 -8.14 3.49 -41.81
C SER A 163 -7.25 2.83 -42.87
N GLY A 164 -5.97 2.61 -42.55
CA GLY A 164 -4.96 2.13 -43.49
C GLY A 164 -4.30 3.24 -44.31
N ASP A 165 -4.84 4.46 -44.28
CA ASP A 165 -4.21 5.64 -44.87
C ASP A 165 -3.40 6.39 -43.78
N PRO A 166 -2.06 6.45 -43.88
CA PRO A 166 -1.21 7.08 -42.87
C PRO A 166 -1.50 8.57 -42.69
N ARG A 167 -2.04 9.25 -43.72
CA ARG A 167 -2.39 10.67 -43.62
C ARG A 167 -3.68 10.87 -42.82
N ALA A 168 -4.70 10.05 -43.09
CA ALA A 168 -5.98 10.11 -42.38
C ALA A 168 -5.81 9.75 -40.89
N ASP A 169 -5.01 8.72 -40.60
CA ASP A 169 -4.75 8.26 -39.23
C ASP A 169 -4.00 9.33 -38.42
N ARG A 170 -3.01 10.01 -39.02
CA ARG A 170 -2.29 11.13 -38.39
C ARG A 170 -3.23 12.31 -38.10
N ILE A 171 -4.13 12.65 -39.01
CA ILE A 171 -5.12 13.72 -38.79
C ILE A 171 -6.10 13.34 -37.66
N ALA A 172 -6.53 12.08 -37.60
CA ALA A 172 -7.41 11.58 -36.54
C ALA A 172 -6.73 11.60 -35.16
N GLU A 173 -5.44 11.30 -35.10
CA GLU A 173 -4.64 11.43 -33.88
C GLU A 173 -4.49 12.89 -33.45
N PHE A 174 -4.18 13.81 -34.38
CA PHE A 174 -4.12 15.24 -34.08
C PHE A 174 -5.44 15.79 -33.54
N LYS A 175 -6.58 15.41 -34.14
CA LYS A 175 -7.92 15.78 -33.64
C LYS A 175 -8.15 15.26 -32.22
N ARG A 176 -7.73 14.04 -31.91
CA ARG A 176 -7.80 13.48 -30.54
C ARG A 176 -6.90 14.23 -29.57
N ALA A 177 -5.67 14.53 -29.96
CA ALA A 177 -4.73 15.30 -29.14
C ALA A 177 -5.28 16.71 -28.84
N LEU A 178 -5.85 17.40 -29.83
CA LEU A 178 -6.50 18.70 -29.65
C LEU A 178 -7.72 18.60 -28.72
N LYS A 179 -8.56 17.57 -28.88
CA LYS A 179 -9.71 17.35 -28.00
C LYS A 179 -9.30 17.07 -26.55
N ARG A 180 -8.21 16.32 -26.34
CA ARG A 180 -7.62 16.10 -25.00
C ARG A 180 -7.10 17.41 -24.40
N ARG A 181 -6.36 18.22 -25.19
CA ARG A 181 -5.88 19.54 -24.76
C ARG A 181 -7.03 20.48 -24.41
N ALA A 182 -8.05 20.56 -25.24
CA ALA A 182 -9.24 21.38 -24.99
C ALA A 182 -9.95 20.97 -23.69
N ARG A 183 -10.13 19.66 -23.45
CA ARG A 183 -10.69 19.14 -22.18
C ARG A 183 -9.83 19.47 -20.96
N THR A 184 -8.50 19.50 -21.09
CA THR A 184 -7.61 19.88 -19.98
C THR A 184 -7.59 21.38 -19.72
N MET A 185 -7.89 22.21 -20.73
CA MET A 185 -7.91 23.67 -20.60
C MET A 185 -9.26 24.22 -20.14
N GLN A 186 -10.34 23.43 -20.21
CA GLN A 186 -11.62 23.85 -19.64
C GLN A 186 -11.51 23.95 -18.11
N PRO A 187 -11.73 25.15 -17.53
CA PRO A 187 -11.72 25.30 -16.07
C PRO A 187 -12.80 24.42 -15.47
N GLU A 188 -12.49 23.72 -14.37
CA GLU A 188 -13.49 22.96 -13.62
C GLU A 188 -14.52 23.95 -13.06
N GLU A 189 -15.68 24.06 -13.70
CA GLU A 189 -16.74 24.97 -13.26
C GLU A 189 -17.04 24.72 -11.78
N ARG A 190 -16.87 25.76 -10.94
CA ARG A 190 -17.26 25.78 -9.53
C ARG A 190 -18.78 25.95 -9.46
N GLY A 191 -19.53 24.92 -9.85
CA GLY A 191 -20.99 24.91 -9.81
C GLY A 191 -21.56 23.77 -8.96
N GLU A 192 -22.80 23.95 -8.48
CA GLU A 192 -23.64 23.01 -7.71
C GLU A 192 -24.05 21.77 -8.53
N GLU A 193 -23.09 21.04 -9.09
CA GLU A 193 -23.36 19.82 -9.83
C GLU A 193 -23.77 18.71 -8.85
N ARG A 194 -25.05 18.72 -8.49
CA ARG A 194 -25.71 17.67 -7.71
C ARG A 194 -25.63 16.36 -8.49
N TRP A 195 -25.33 15.28 -7.77
CA TRP A 195 -25.30 13.91 -8.27
C TRP A 195 -26.60 13.47 -8.98
N ASP A 196 -27.70 14.18 -8.70
CA ASP A 196 -29.05 13.97 -9.25
C ASP A 196 -29.27 14.51 -10.67
N LYS A 197 -28.40 15.41 -11.18
CA LYS A 197 -28.63 16.02 -12.50
C LYS A 197 -28.10 15.14 -13.63
N PRO A 198 -28.88 14.96 -14.72
CA PRO A 198 -28.43 14.23 -15.90
C PRO A 198 -27.23 14.94 -16.54
N ARG A 199 -26.31 14.12 -17.05
CA ARG A 199 -25.02 14.54 -17.59
C ARG A 199 -25.18 15.47 -18.78
N GLU A 200 -24.68 16.71 -18.68
CA GLU A 200 -24.51 17.56 -19.84
C GLU A 200 -23.35 17.06 -20.71
N SER A 201 -23.59 16.96 -22.02
CA SER A 201 -22.61 16.42 -22.97
C SER A 201 -21.43 17.38 -23.13
N GLY A 202 -20.26 16.99 -22.60
CA GLY A 202 -19.00 17.71 -22.81
C GLY A 202 -18.29 18.15 -21.53
N GLY A 203 -18.98 18.16 -20.39
CA GLY A 203 -18.40 18.54 -19.10
C GLY A 203 -17.41 17.51 -18.53
N ARG A 204 -16.31 18.00 -17.95
CA ARG A 204 -15.38 17.18 -17.14
C ARG A 204 -15.96 17.07 -15.73
N ARG A 205 -16.35 15.86 -15.31
CA ARG A 205 -16.79 15.60 -13.93
C ARG A 205 -15.73 16.09 -12.95
N ARG A 206 -16.13 16.88 -11.96
CA ARG A 206 -15.28 17.13 -10.79
C ARG A 206 -14.95 15.80 -10.13
N ARG A 207 -13.77 15.71 -9.51
CA ARG A 207 -13.54 14.64 -8.53
C ARG A 207 -14.59 14.85 -7.45
N ILE A 208 -15.55 13.93 -7.33
CA ILE A 208 -16.53 13.90 -6.24
C ILE A 208 -15.71 14.07 -4.97
N ILE A 209 -15.91 15.19 -4.26
CA ILE A 209 -15.33 15.40 -2.93
C ILE A 209 -15.89 14.25 -2.13
N ARG A 210 -15.04 13.27 -1.82
CA ARG A 210 -15.50 12.12 -1.06
C ARG A 210 -15.90 12.64 0.30
N GLU A 211 -16.88 12.03 0.95
CA GLU A 211 -17.23 12.37 2.34
C GLU A 211 -15.99 12.43 3.26
N LYS A 212 -15.00 11.60 2.94
CA LYS A 212 -13.65 11.50 3.54
C LYS A 212 -12.78 12.76 3.40
N ASP A 213 -13.03 13.59 2.39
CA ASP A 213 -12.26 14.82 2.11
C ASP A 213 -12.85 16.06 2.81
N PHE A 214 -14.00 15.93 3.50
CA PHE A 214 -14.58 17.04 4.25
C PHE A 214 -13.75 17.33 5.50
N PRO A 215 -13.52 18.61 5.86
CA PRO A 215 -12.75 18.97 7.05
C PRO A 215 -13.42 18.53 8.36
N SER A 216 -14.74 18.30 8.33
CA SER A 216 -15.55 17.77 9.43
C SER A 216 -15.54 16.24 9.51
N ALA A 217 -14.97 15.54 8.54
CA ALA A 217 -14.91 14.09 8.55
C ALA A 217 -13.91 13.60 9.63
N PRO A 218 -14.14 12.42 10.21
CA PRO A 218 -13.18 11.86 11.15
C PRO A 218 -11.81 11.70 10.48
N PRO A 219 -10.71 12.04 11.18
CA PRO A 219 -9.38 11.93 10.61
C PRO A 219 -9.02 10.47 10.39
N GLU A 220 -8.35 10.18 9.28
CA GLU A 220 -7.92 8.81 9.01
C GLU A 220 -6.84 8.32 9.97
N PRO A 221 -6.97 7.08 10.47
CA PRO A 221 -5.95 6.43 11.28
C PRO A 221 -4.77 6.00 10.41
N PRO A 222 -3.60 5.74 11.02
CA PRO A 222 -2.45 5.22 10.31
C PRO A 222 -2.71 3.79 9.82
N THR A 223 -2.18 3.46 8.63
CA THR A 223 -2.39 2.14 8.02
C THR A 223 -1.71 1.02 8.79
N SER A 224 -0.56 1.30 9.42
CA SER A 224 0.19 0.36 10.23
C SER A 224 0.85 1.04 11.43
N GLY A 225 1.20 0.26 12.45
CA GLY A 225 1.90 0.76 13.63
C GLY A 225 3.24 1.42 13.30
N TYR A 226 3.95 0.89 12.31
CA TYR A 226 5.20 1.47 11.81
C TYR A 226 5.02 2.89 11.25
N VAL A 227 3.91 3.17 10.55
CA VAL A 227 3.61 4.53 10.05
C VAL A 227 3.37 5.49 11.21
N SER A 228 2.67 5.06 12.26
CA SER A 228 2.49 5.85 13.49
C SER A 228 3.83 6.18 14.13
N PHE A 229 4.70 5.19 14.30
CA PHE A 229 6.02 5.35 14.87
C PHE A 229 6.89 6.32 14.06
N ILE A 230 6.91 6.20 12.72
CA ILE A 230 7.63 7.15 11.87
C ILE A 230 7.10 8.57 12.08
N ALA A 231 5.79 8.75 12.11
CA ALA A 231 5.19 10.08 12.27
C ALA A 231 5.57 10.72 13.61
N GLN A 232 5.50 9.94 14.70
CA GLN A 232 5.90 10.35 16.05
C GLN A 232 7.40 10.71 16.10
N LEU A 233 8.29 9.83 15.64
CA LEU A 233 9.73 10.05 15.73
C LEU A 233 10.22 11.14 14.78
N THR A 234 9.58 11.29 13.61
CA THR A 234 9.84 12.41 12.69
C THR A 234 9.48 13.75 13.34
N GLN A 235 8.37 13.80 14.09
CA GLN A 235 8.02 14.99 14.85
C GLN A 235 9.08 15.29 15.90
N LYS A 236 9.48 14.30 16.71
CA LYS A 236 10.56 14.47 17.69
C LYS A 236 11.83 15.04 17.04
N VAL A 237 12.31 14.45 15.94
CA VAL A 237 13.52 14.94 15.23
C VAL A 237 13.39 16.40 14.79
N ARG A 238 12.19 16.85 14.41
CA ARG A 238 11.93 18.26 14.04
C ARG A 238 11.97 19.19 15.24
N HIS A 239 11.47 18.74 16.38
CA HIS A 239 11.53 19.48 17.64
C HIS A 239 12.95 19.58 18.18
N ASP A 240 13.71 18.49 18.12
CA ASP A 240 15.09 18.43 18.59
C ASP A 240 16.04 19.26 17.70
N ASN A 241 15.72 19.41 16.41
CA ASN A 241 16.57 20.08 15.43
C ASN A 241 15.79 21.14 14.61
N PRO A 242 15.24 22.19 15.23
CA PRO A 242 14.37 23.14 14.53
C PRO A 242 15.10 23.93 13.44
N ASN A 243 16.41 24.14 13.61
CA ASN A 243 17.23 24.94 12.70
C ASN A 243 17.84 24.14 11.53
N LYS A 244 17.88 22.81 11.61
CA LYS A 244 18.50 21.97 10.56
C LYS A 244 17.54 21.74 9.41
N GLN A 245 18.05 21.66 8.19
CA GLN A 245 17.25 21.24 7.05
C GLN A 245 16.79 19.79 7.24
N HIS A 246 15.48 19.60 7.31
CA HIS A 246 14.87 18.28 7.47
C HIS A 246 14.88 17.52 6.13
N ASP A 247 15.90 16.70 5.92
CA ASP A 247 15.95 15.74 4.83
C ASP A 247 15.10 14.51 5.18
N GLN A 248 13.84 14.51 4.72
CA GLN A 248 12.86 13.48 5.06
C GLN A 248 13.34 12.07 4.71
N ILE A 249 14.04 11.89 3.58
CA ILE A 249 14.49 10.57 3.13
C ILE A 249 15.55 10.02 4.09
N LYS A 250 16.51 10.86 4.48
CA LYS A 250 17.55 10.46 5.45
C LYS A 250 16.95 10.15 6.81
N VAL A 251 16.07 11.02 7.31
CA VAL A 251 15.42 10.84 8.61
C VAL A 251 14.60 9.54 8.64
N VAL A 252 13.77 9.29 7.62
CA VAL A 252 12.98 8.06 7.54
C VAL A 252 13.88 6.82 7.47
N ARG A 253 15.01 6.86 6.74
CA ARG A 253 15.97 5.74 6.69
C ARG A 253 16.55 5.42 8.06
N GLU A 254 16.95 6.43 8.84
CA GLU A 254 17.48 6.20 10.19
C GLU A 254 16.39 5.69 11.15
N ILE A 255 15.18 6.25 11.09
CA ILE A 255 14.02 5.76 11.85
C ILE A 255 13.74 4.28 11.54
N SER A 256 13.83 3.88 10.27
CA SER A 256 13.65 2.48 9.85
C SER A 256 14.70 1.52 10.40
N LYS A 257 15.92 2.00 10.69
CA LYS A 257 16.94 1.20 11.38
C LYS A 257 16.59 1.04 12.86
N ILE A 258 16.14 2.12 13.50
CA ILE A 258 15.68 2.08 14.90
C ILE A 258 14.50 1.12 15.05
N TRP A 259 13.52 1.14 14.15
CA TRP A 259 12.38 0.21 14.19
C TRP A 259 12.81 -1.26 14.08
N ARG A 260 13.78 -1.56 13.19
CA ARG A 260 14.20 -2.95 12.92
C ARG A 260 15.14 -3.52 13.98
N TYR A 261 16.08 -2.71 14.46
CA TYR A 261 17.17 -3.18 15.32
C TYR A 261 17.13 -2.58 16.73
N GLY A 262 16.59 -1.37 16.87
CA GLY A 262 16.58 -0.63 18.14
C GLY A 262 15.34 -0.84 19.00
N MET A 263 14.29 -1.46 18.47
CA MET A 263 13.02 -1.66 19.18
C MET A 263 12.75 -3.11 19.54
N SER A 264 12.31 -3.27 20.79
CA SER A 264 11.82 -4.56 21.29
C SER A 264 10.57 -5.01 20.53
N ASN A 265 10.29 -6.32 20.55
CA ASN A 265 9.06 -6.84 19.96
C ASN A 265 7.81 -6.34 20.71
N LEU A 266 7.91 -6.12 22.02
CA LEU A 266 6.82 -5.59 22.85
C LEU A 266 6.41 -4.18 22.40
N GLU A 267 7.38 -3.28 22.22
CA GLU A 267 7.10 -1.92 21.71
C GLU A 267 6.55 -1.94 20.29
N ARG A 268 7.04 -2.84 19.43
CA ARG A 268 6.48 -3.01 18.08
C ARG A 268 5.02 -3.46 18.14
N ASN A 269 4.71 -4.44 18.99
CA ASN A 269 3.35 -4.94 19.18
C ASN A 269 2.43 -3.83 19.71
N TYR A 270 2.89 -2.99 20.63
CA TYR A 270 2.14 -1.82 21.09
C TYR A 270 1.67 -0.94 19.92
N TYR A 271 2.57 -0.58 18.99
CA TYR A 271 2.17 0.25 17.84
C TYR A 271 1.21 -0.47 16.88
N VAL A 272 1.36 -1.79 16.74
CA VAL A 272 0.46 -2.62 15.92
C VAL A 272 -0.93 -2.64 16.52
N GLU A 273 -1.04 -2.83 17.83
CA GLU A 273 -2.31 -2.81 18.57
C GLU A 273 -2.96 -1.43 18.52
N MET A 274 -2.18 -0.37 18.78
CA MET A 274 -2.66 1.01 18.67
C MET A 274 -3.22 1.32 17.28
N ALA A 275 -2.55 0.88 16.20
CA ALA A 275 -3.04 1.08 14.83
C ALA A 275 -4.24 0.19 14.47
N ARG A 276 -4.41 -0.96 15.12
CA ARG A 276 -5.61 -1.79 15.00
C ARG A 276 -6.79 -1.10 15.68
N GLU A 277 -6.64 -0.70 16.94
CA GLU A 277 -7.68 0.01 17.71
C GLU A 277 -8.09 1.33 17.01
N ALA A 278 -7.14 2.11 16.52
CA ALA A 278 -7.43 3.35 15.80
C ALA A 278 -8.32 3.13 14.57
N ARG A 279 -8.12 2.01 13.86
CA ARG A 279 -8.95 1.63 12.70
C ARG A 279 -10.34 1.19 13.10
N GLU A 280 -10.47 0.43 14.18
CA GLU A 280 -11.77 0.03 14.72
C GLU A 280 -12.59 1.25 15.14
N PHE A 281 -11.98 2.19 15.89
CA PHE A 281 -12.64 3.44 16.27
C PHE A 281 -13.03 4.29 15.06
N TYR A 282 -12.13 4.45 14.09
CA TYR A 282 -12.43 5.18 12.86
C TYR A 282 -13.60 4.58 12.08
N ASN A 283 -13.70 3.24 12.01
CA ASN A 283 -14.80 2.56 11.34
C ASN A 283 -16.15 2.80 12.01
N VAL A 284 -16.17 3.00 13.34
CA VAL A 284 -17.37 3.43 14.07
C VAL A 284 -17.67 4.90 13.78
N GLN A 285 -16.67 5.77 13.90
CA GLN A 285 -16.81 7.22 13.66
C GLN A 285 -17.28 7.54 12.25
N ILE A 286 -16.79 6.84 11.23
CA ILE A 286 -17.22 7.09 9.85
C ILE A 286 -18.67 6.63 9.61
N LYS A 287 -19.13 5.58 10.31
CA LYS A 287 -20.55 5.17 10.27
C LYS A 287 -21.44 6.21 10.95
N GLU A 288 -21.03 6.72 12.11
CA GLU A 288 -21.74 7.81 12.81
C GLU A 288 -21.78 9.10 11.98
N TYR A 289 -20.65 9.46 11.37
CA TYR A 289 -20.54 10.63 10.50
C TYR A 289 -21.47 10.54 9.29
N ARG A 290 -21.55 9.37 8.67
CA ARG A 290 -22.50 9.13 7.57
C ARG A 290 -23.96 9.21 8.00
N ALA A 291 -24.26 8.78 9.22
CA ALA A 291 -25.63 8.80 9.74
C ALA A 291 -26.07 10.21 10.19
N THR A 292 -25.18 10.98 10.80
CA THR A 292 -25.56 12.23 11.51
C THR A 292 -24.90 13.50 10.96
N GLY A 293 -23.90 13.38 10.09
CA GLY A 293 -23.04 14.50 9.67
C GLY A 293 -22.01 14.93 10.72
N SER A 294 -21.97 14.27 11.88
CA SER A 294 -21.03 14.51 12.97
C SER A 294 -20.52 13.19 13.57
N TYR A 295 -19.43 13.21 14.35
CA TYR A 295 -18.92 11.99 14.97
C TYR A 295 -18.39 12.28 16.38
N ARG A 296 -18.42 11.25 17.25
CA ARG A 296 -17.85 11.37 18.59
C ARG A 296 -16.34 11.15 18.56
N GLN A 297 -15.58 12.08 19.11
CA GLN A 297 -14.13 11.91 19.26
C GLN A 297 -13.82 10.75 20.22
N SER A 298 -12.79 9.98 19.88
CA SER A 298 -12.35 8.85 20.71
C SER A 298 -11.68 9.38 21.98
N GLN A 299 -11.97 8.76 23.13
CA GLN A 299 -11.34 9.11 24.41
C GLN A 299 -9.96 8.46 24.58
N LYS A 300 -9.68 7.36 23.88
CA LYS A 300 -8.44 6.57 24.02
C LYS A 300 -7.33 7.04 23.09
N LEU A 301 -7.68 7.35 21.85
CA LEU A 301 -6.75 7.64 20.75
C LEU A 301 -7.10 8.96 20.10
N GLY A 302 -6.09 9.76 19.78
CA GLY A 302 -6.30 11.05 19.14
C GLY A 302 -5.06 11.52 18.39
N ARG A 303 -5.24 12.60 17.62
CA ARG A 303 -4.12 13.31 17.00
C ARG A 303 -3.58 14.36 17.95
N LEU A 304 -2.27 14.38 18.15
CA LEU A 304 -1.59 15.40 18.95
C LEU A 304 -1.87 16.80 18.37
N LEU A 305 -2.42 17.71 19.17
CA LEU A 305 -2.85 19.06 18.74
C LEU A 305 -3.76 19.08 17.50
N GLY A 306 -4.58 18.04 17.31
CA GLY A 306 -5.58 17.92 16.22
C GLY A 306 -5.02 17.62 14.82
N THR A 307 -3.76 17.98 14.54
CA THR A 307 -3.13 17.78 13.22
C THR A 307 -1.85 16.95 13.24
N GLY A 308 -1.36 16.61 14.42
CA GLY A 308 -0.14 15.82 14.63
C GLY A 308 -0.34 14.30 14.45
N PRO A 309 0.69 13.52 14.84
CA PRO A 309 0.64 12.06 14.82
C PRO A 309 -0.42 11.55 15.78
N TRP A 310 -0.85 10.32 15.52
CA TRP A 310 -1.72 9.58 16.42
C TRP A 310 -0.96 9.16 17.67
N ILE A 311 -1.55 9.40 18.83
CA ILE A 311 -1.03 9.06 20.16
C ILE A 311 -2.14 8.50 21.03
N GLN A 312 -1.76 7.75 22.07
CA GLN A 312 -2.67 7.42 23.16
C GLN A 312 -2.98 8.69 23.98
N LEU A 313 -4.25 8.94 24.28
CA LEU A 313 -4.68 10.08 25.10
C LEU A 313 -4.54 9.78 26.59
N ASP A 314 -4.66 8.51 27.00
CA ASP A 314 -4.50 8.07 28.38
C ASP A 314 -3.01 8.16 28.82
N PRO A 315 -2.63 9.03 29.78
CA PRO A 315 -1.23 9.24 30.16
C PRO A 315 -0.53 7.99 30.72
N ASN A 316 -1.32 7.10 31.34
CA ASN A 316 -0.82 5.86 31.94
C ASN A 316 -0.43 4.81 30.89
N LYS A 317 -1.03 4.87 29.70
CA LYS A 317 -0.80 3.94 28.59
C LYS A 317 0.14 4.49 27.52
N GLN A 318 0.62 5.73 27.69
CA GLN A 318 1.55 6.36 26.76
C GLN A 318 2.95 5.77 26.90
N ASN A 319 3.57 5.51 25.75
CA ASN A 319 4.99 5.16 25.70
C ASN A 319 5.89 6.35 26.05
N LYS A 320 7.17 6.07 26.33
CA LYS A 320 8.19 7.11 26.64
C LYS A 320 8.23 8.21 25.56
N LEU A 321 8.19 7.82 24.28
CA LEU A 321 8.17 8.73 23.14
C LEU A 321 6.91 9.61 23.12
N GLU A 322 5.75 9.05 23.44
CA GLU A 322 4.48 9.78 23.43
C GLU A 322 4.40 10.79 24.58
N LYS A 323 4.91 10.42 25.76
CA LYS A 323 5.04 11.32 26.91
C LYS A 323 5.93 12.51 26.57
N GLU A 324 7.06 12.25 25.90
CA GLU A 324 7.96 13.31 25.42
C GLU A 324 7.27 14.21 24.38
N LEU A 325 6.54 13.61 23.42
CA LEU A 325 5.80 14.37 22.41
C LEU A 325 4.66 15.21 23.01
N ALA A 326 3.99 14.69 24.05
CA ALA A 326 2.94 15.41 24.77
C ALA A 326 3.48 16.62 25.55
N ALA A 327 4.76 16.59 25.95
CA ALA A 327 5.42 17.73 26.57
C ALA A 327 5.68 18.89 25.58
N TYR A 328 5.68 18.62 24.27
CA TYR A 328 5.89 19.66 23.26
C TYR A 328 4.66 20.55 23.08
N THR A 329 4.82 21.84 23.32
CA THR A 329 3.73 22.83 23.28
C THR A 329 3.23 23.14 21.87
N LYS A 330 4.07 23.02 20.84
CA LYS A 330 3.74 23.45 19.47
C LYS A 330 4.33 22.55 18.40
N VAL A 331 3.49 21.95 17.56
CA VAL A 331 3.94 21.20 16.37
C VAL A 331 4.62 22.14 15.36
N ILE A 332 5.90 21.89 15.07
CA ILE A 332 6.66 22.63 14.05
C ILE A 332 6.36 22.05 12.66
N LYS A 333 5.67 22.83 11.81
CA LYS A 333 5.38 22.41 10.42
C LYS A 333 6.57 22.68 9.50
N PRO A 334 6.88 21.78 8.54
CA PRO A 334 7.99 21.96 7.63
C PRO A 334 7.80 23.25 6.80
N GLY A 335 8.77 24.16 6.90
CA GLY A 335 8.80 25.42 6.15
C GLY A 335 8.19 26.64 6.85
N GLU A 336 7.57 26.48 8.02
CA GLU A 336 6.93 27.60 8.73
C GLU A 336 7.98 28.58 9.31
N ASP A 337 9.10 28.07 9.83
CA ASP A 337 10.17 28.91 10.39
C ASP A 337 11.04 29.60 9.34
N ARG A 338 11.17 29.02 8.13
CA ARG A 338 11.95 29.63 7.04
C ARG A 338 11.39 31.00 6.63
N ARG A 339 10.06 31.19 6.72
CA ARG A 339 9.42 32.48 6.38
C ARG A 339 9.77 33.59 7.36
N LYS A 340 10.11 33.28 8.61
CA LYS A 340 10.49 34.28 9.61
C LYS A 340 11.95 34.74 9.44
N VAL A 341 12.85 33.83 9.05
CA VAL A 341 14.27 34.17 8.84
C VAL A 341 14.46 34.96 7.54
N HIS A 342 13.75 34.64 6.46
CA HIS A 342 13.86 35.39 5.20
C HIS A 342 13.18 36.77 5.19
N LYS A 343 12.33 37.08 6.16
CA LYS A 343 11.80 38.45 6.33
C LYS A 343 12.79 39.42 7.01
N ARG A 344 13.96 38.93 7.45
CA ARG A 344 15.15 39.75 7.74
C ARG A 344 16.18 39.66 6.61
N GLY A 345 15.77 39.26 5.41
CA GLY A 345 16.55 39.62 4.23
C GLY A 345 16.59 41.15 4.20
N LEU A 346 17.81 41.71 4.30
CA LEU A 346 18.07 43.14 4.26
C LEU A 346 17.05 43.79 3.32
N THR A 347 16.25 44.72 3.86
CA THR A 347 15.35 45.53 3.05
C THR A 347 16.13 46.05 1.84
N SER A 348 15.50 46.27 0.69
CA SER A 348 16.21 46.74 -0.50
C SER A 348 17.12 47.95 -0.21
N ARG A 349 16.76 48.74 0.82
CA ARG A 349 17.56 49.83 1.41
C ARG A 349 18.85 49.36 2.10
N GLU A 350 18.81 48.34 2.93
CA GLU A 350 20.00 47.79 3.60
C GLU A 350 20.93 47.09 2.59
N ARG A 351 20.39 46.43 1.55
CA ARG A 351 21.22 45.89 0.45
C ARG A 351 21.89 47.00 -0.36
N ALA A 352 21.19 48.11 -0.60
CA ALA A 352 21.77 49.27 -1.26
C ALA A 352 22.88 49.91 -0.42
N LEU A 353 22.69 50.02 0.91
CA LEU A 353 23.74 50.50 1.83
C LEU A 353 24.97 49.59 1.85
N HIS A 354 24.77 48.28 1.86
CA HIS A 354 25.89 47.32 1.84
C HIS A 354 26.64 47.33 0.49
N MET A 355 25.96 47.64 -0.62
CA MET A 355 26.63 47.84 -1.92
C MET A 355 27.38 49.17 -1.99
N LEU A 356 26.94 50.20 -1.28
CA LEU A 356 27.64 51.49 -1.24
C LEU A 356 28.87 51.41 -0.33
N LEU A 357 28.77 50.75 0.83
CA LEU A 357 29.88 50.65 1.79
C LEU A 357 31.04 49.74 1.32
N ASN A 358 30.78 48.80 0.41
CA ASN A 358 31.80 47.91 -0.15
C ASN A 358 32.36 48.36 -1.51
N ARG A 359 32.07 49.60 -1.94
CA ARG A 359 32.55 50.11 -3.24
C ARG A 359 33.87 50.88 -3.13
N ASP A 360 34.24 51.28 -1.92
CA ASP A 360 35.42 52.10 -1.63
C ASP A 360 36.51 51.34 -0.85
N ALA A 361 36.40 50.01 -0.75
CA ALA A 361 37.45 49.10 -0.28
C ALA A 361 37.87 48.20 -1.45
#